data_AF-A0A3N5UH06-F1
#
_entry.id   AF-A0A3N5UH06-F1
#
_cell.length_a   1.000
_cell.length_b   1.000
_cell.length_c   1.000
_cell.angle_alpha   90.00
_cell.angle_beta   90.00
_cell.angle_gamma   90.00
#
_symmetry.space_group_name_H-M   'P 1'
#
loop_
_entity.id
_entity.type
_entity.pdbx_description
1 polymer ?
#
loop_
_entity_poly.entity_id
_entity_poly.type
_entity_poly.pdbx_seq_one_letter_code
_entity_poly.pdbx_strand_id
1 'polypeptide(L)'
;MISRYAHGQTGGVLVYQALHDRVPATDLAQIVAAIANHEEDNGYAVSPVSAAVILADKSDVHRSRVRKSGQIEFDIHDRVNFAAEQSFLRVDSAAKTVSLELTIDTQISQVMEYFEIFLGRMQLCR
;
A
#
# COMPACT_ATOMS: atom_id res chain seq x y z
N MET A 1 -16.95 -7.12 -5.30
CA MET A 1 -16.47 -5.72 -5.34
C MET A 1 -17.34 -4.96 -6.33
N ILE A 2 -17.75 -3.75 -5.99
CA ILE A 2 -18.57 -2.88 -6.86
C ILE A 2 -17.69 -2.26 -7.96
N SER A 3 -16.53 -1.70 -7.59
CA SER A 3 -15.53 -1.14 -8.50
C SER A 3 -14.18 -0.99 -7.79
N ARG A 4 -13.09 -0.81 -8.56
CA ARG A 4 -11.78 -0.34 -8.06
C ARG A 4 -11.64 1.19 -8.10
N TYR A 5 -12.50 1.85 -8.86
CA TYR A 5 -12.52 3.31 -8.98
C TYR A 5 -12.93 3.96 -7.66
N ALA A 6 -12.19 4.99 -7.23
CA ALA A 6 -12.44 5.76 -6.01
C ALA A 6 -12.61 4.90 -4.73
N HIS A 7 -11.86 3.79 -4.63
CA HIS A 7 -12.00 2.87 -3.50
C HIS A 7 -11.52 3.48 -2.19
N GLY A 8 -10.50 4.35 -2.21
CA GLY A 8 -10.05 5.09 -1.03
C GLY A 8 -11.16 5.99 -0.47
N GLN A 9 -11.75 6.84 -1.31
CA GLN A 9 -12.83 7.76 -0.90
C GLN A 9 -14.08 7.00 -0.46
N THR A 10 -14.47 5.97 -1.21
CA THR A 10 -15.61 5.11 -0.84
C THR A 10 -15.36 4.43 0.51
N GLY A 11 -14.15 3.90 0.73
CA GLY A 11 -13.74 3.31 2.00
C GLY A 11 -13.79 4.32 3.16
N GLY A 12 -13.34 5.55 2.94
CA GLY A 12 -13.40 6.63 3.93
C GLY A 12 -14.83 6.94 4.37
N VAL A 13 -15.78 7.03 3.43
CA VAL A 13 -17.21 7.25 3.74
C VAL A 13 -17.79 6.09 4.54
N LEU A 14 -17.50 4.85 4.14
CA LEU A 14 -17.98 3.66 4.86
C LEU A 14 -17.45 3.61 6.30
N VAL A 15 -16.18 3.91 6.51
CA VAL A 15 -15.57 3.96 7.85
C VAL A 15 -16.16 5.08 8.69
N TYR A 16 -16.36 6.27 8.11
CA TYR A 16 -17.05 7.36 8.79
C TYR A 16 -18.44 6.92 9.27
N GLN A 17 -19.26 6.35 8.37
CA GLN A 17 -20.61 5.90 8.71
C GLN A 17 -20.60 4.86 9.84
N ALA A 18 -19.67 3.91 9.80
CA ALA A 18 -19.57 2.85 10.80
C ALA A 18 -19.11 3.36 12.19
N LEU A 19 -18.36 4.46 12.26
CA LEU A 19 -17.63 4.85 13.47
C LEU A 19 -17.98 6.24 14.04
N HIS A 20 -18.74 7.08 13.32
CA HIS A 20 -18.97 8.48 13.72
C HIS A 20 -19.59 8.67 15.11
N ASP A 21 -20.40 7.73 15.59
CA ASP A 21 -21.00 7.78 16.93
C ASP A 21 -20.13 7.13 18.02
N ARG A 22 -19.03 6.47 17.64
CA ARG A 22 -18.21 5.62 18.54
C ARG A 22 -16.79 6.12 18.73
N VAL A 23 -16.33 7.03 17.88
CA VAL A 23 -14.96 7.55 17.84
C VAL A 23 -15.02 9.07 17.89
N PRO A 24 -14.16 9.73 18.70
CA PRO A 24 -14.07 11.19 18.72
C PRO A 24 -13.85 11.74 17.31
N ALA A 25 -14.54 12.85 16.99
CA ALA A 25 -14.50 13.43 15.64
C ALA A 25 -13.07 13.79 15.17
N THR A 26 -12.19 14.19 16.09
CA THR A 26 -10.79 14.50 15.78
C THR A 26 -10.02 13.29 15.28
N ASP A 27 -10.20 12.14 15.94
CA ASP A 27 -9.49 10.90 15.61
C ASP A 27 -10.09 10.30 14.33
N LEU A 28 -11.42 10.32 14.22
CA LEU A 28 -12.11 9.84 13.03
C LEU A 28 -11.73 10.64 11.78
N ALA A 29 -11.57 11.96 11.90
CA ALA A 29 -11.12 12.79 10.79
C ALA A 29 -9.74 12.37 10.28
N GLN A 30 -8.80 12.02 11.17
CA GLN A 30 -7.48 11.53 10.77
C GLN A 30 -7.55 10.18 10.07
N ILE A 31 -8.36 9.25 10.59
CA ILE A 31 -8.56 7.91 10.01
C ILE A 31 -9.19 8.02 8.62
N VAL A 32 -10.29 8.74 8.49
CA VAL A 32 -11.01 8.92 7.23
C VAL A 32 -10.15 9.63 6.20
N ALA A 33 -9.40 10.67 6.61
CA ALA A 33 -8.46 11.36 5.73
C ALA A 33 -7.35 10.43 5.21
N ALA A 34 -6.76 9.60 6.08
CA ALA A 34 -5.74 8.64 5.66
C ALA A 34 -6.29 7.61 4.65
N ILE A 35 -7.49 7.07 4.89
CA ILE A 35 -8.14 6.11 3.99
C ILE A 35 -8.56 6.78 2.68
N ALA A 36 -9.11 7.99 2.70
CA ALA A 36 -9.58 8.64 1.48
C ALA A 36 -8.44 9.04 0.52
N ASN A 37 -7.21 9.18 1.02
CA ASN A 37 -6.08 9.74 0.30
C ASN A 37 -4.91 8.77 0.04
N HIS A 38 -5.06 7.46 0.31
CA HIS A 38 -3.95 6.51 0.14
C HIS A 38 -3.77 5.94 -1.28
N GLU A 39 -4.63 6.33 -2.21
CA GLU A 39 -4.65 5.80 -3.58
C GLU A 39 -3.79 6.67 -4.51
N GLU A 40 -3.13 6.04 -5.49
CA GLU A 40 -2.14 6.63 -6.38
C GLU A 40 -2.68 7.75 -7.28
N ASP A 41 -3.81 7.52 -7.96
CA ASP A 41 -4.33 8.41 -8.98
C ASP A 41 -4.85 9.73 -8.39
N ASN A 42 -5.34 9.72 -7.15
CA ASN A 42 -6.06 10.86 -6.55
C ASN A 42 -5.63 11.22 -5.12
N GLY A 43 -4.71 10.48 -4.52
CA GLY A 43 -4.32 10.61 -3.13
C GLY A 43 -3.15 11.56 -2.89
N TYR A 44 -3.02 12.00 -1.64
CA TYR A 44 -1.95 12.87 -1.15
C TYR A 44 -1.68 12.60 0.33
N ALA A 45 -0.42 12.71 0.76
CA ALA A 45 -0.05 12.63 2.18
C ALA A 45 -0.51 13.90 2.94
N VAL A 46 -1.79 13.95 3.32
CA VAL A 46 -2.41 15.15 3.94
C VAL A 46 -2.09 15.31 5.44
N SER A 47 -1.48 14.31 6.06
CA SER A 47 -1.08 14.30 7.47
C SER A 47 0.02 13.26 7.71
N PRO A 48 0.74 13.30 8.85
CA PRO A 48 1.70 12.24 9.20
C PRO A 48 1.08 10.84 9.25
N VAL A 49 -0.18 10.73 9.69
CA VAL A 49 -0.92 9.45 9.71
C VAL A 49 -1.20 8.97 8.28
N SER A 50 -1.64 9.88 7.39
CA SER A 50 -1.85 9.57 5.98
C SER A 50 -0.55 9.16 5.29
N ALA A 51 0.56 9.86 5.55
CA ALA A 51 1.88 9.50 5.03
C ALA A 51 2.31 8.09 5.49
N ALA A 52 2.10 7.77 6.76
CA ALA A 52 2.41 6.45 7.30
C ALA A 52 1.56 5.34 6.66
N VAL A 53 0.26 5.58 6.44
CA VAL A 53 -0.62 4.63 5.74
C VAL A 53 -0.20 4.43 4.28
N ILE A 54 0.12 5.51 3.57
CA ILE A 54 0.63 5.44 2.19
C ILE A 54 1.91 4.60 2.15
N LEU A 55 2.88 4.90 3.01
CA LEU A 55 4.12 4.12 3.06
C LEU A 55 3.82 2.64 3.34
N ALA A 56 2.98 2.35 4.34
CA ALA A 56 2.63 0.97 4.68
C ALA A 56 1.95 0.23 3.53
N ASP A 57 0.98 0.85 2.84
CA ASP A 57 0.25 0.22 1.74
C ASP A 57 1.13 -0.04 0.51
N LYS A 58 1.92 0.96 0.09
CA LYS A 58 2.71 0.87 -1.14
C LYS A 58 3.99 0.04 -0.97
N SER A 59 4.57 0.04 0.24
CA SER A 59 5.78 -0.75 0.53
C SER A 59 5.51 -2.19 0.91
N ASP A 60 4.26 -2.53 1.24
CA ASP A 60 3.87 -3.91 1.49
C ASP A 60 4.03 -4.69 0.18
N VAL A 61 5.10 -5.46 0.07
CA VAL A 61 5.46 -6.35 -1.05
C VAL A 61 6.12 -7.56 -0.42
N HIS A 62 5.37 -8.65 -0.23
CA HIS A 62 5.85 -9.77 0.57
C HIS A 62 5.10 -11.06 0.23
N ARG A 63 5.83 -12.18 0.22
CA ARG A 63 5.29 -13.52 -0.12
C ARG A 63 4.08 -13.95 0.69
N SER A 64 3.96 -13.51 1.94
CA SER A 64 2.84 -13.88 2.83
C SER A 64 1.49 -13.33 2.39
N ARG A 65 1.45 -12.38 1.45
CA ARG A 65 0.21 -11.86 0.89
C ARG A 65 -0.46 -12.82 -0.08
N VAL A 66 0.31 -13.76 -0.62
CA VAL A 66 -0.16 -14.69 -1.64
C VAL A 66 -0.74 -15.92 -0.95
N ARG A 67 -2.01 -16.22 -1.26
CA ARG A 67 -2.69 -17.38 -0.69
C ARG A 67 -2.22 -18.67 -1.40
N LYS A 68 -1.97 -19.74 -0.63
CA LYS A 68 -1.49 -21.06 -1.13
C LYS A 68 -2.32 -21.70 -2.24
N SER A 69 -3.59 -21.30 -2.41
CA SER A 69 -4.50 -21.84 -3.43
C SER A 69 -4.53 -21.03 -4.74
N GLY A 70 -3.80 -19.92 -4.83
CA GLY A 70 -3.77 -19.08 -6.02
C GLY A 70 -2.94 -19.73 -7.13
N GLN A 71 -3.44 -19.68 -8.37
CA GLN A 71 -2.60 -19.91 -9.53
C GLN A 71 -1.68 -18.68 -9.68
N ILE A 72 -0.52 -18.72 -9.03
CA ILE A 72 0.49 -17.63 -8.98
C ILE A 72 0.88 -17.17 -10.39
N GLU A 73 0.74 -18.04 -11.39
CA GLU A 73 1.09 -17.75 -12.79
C GLU A 73 0.25 -16.65 -13.45
N PHE A 74 -1.01 -16.40 -13.02
CA PHE A 74 -1.93 -15.53 -13.77
C PHE A 74 -2.03 -14.08 -13.30
N ASP A 75 -1.67 -13.75 -12.05
CA ASP A 75 -1.63 -12.36 -11.58
C ASP A 75 -0.20 -11.92 -11.34
N ILE A 76 0.24 -10.93 -12.11
CA ILE A 76 1.57 -10.33 -12.02
C ILE A 76 1.85 -9.76 -10.62
N HIS A 77 0.83 -9.26 -9.89
CA HIS A 77 0.99 -8.77 -8.53
C HIS A 77 1.29 -9.92 -7.57
N ASP A 78 0.53 -11.02 -7.67
CA ASP A 78 0.73 -12.19 -6.83
C ASP A 78 2.07 -12.86 -7.13
N ARG A 79 2.49 -12.93 -8.40
CA ARG A 79 3.81 -13.46 -8.78
C ARG A 79 4.94 -12.63 -8.18
N VAL A 80 4.92 -11.30 -8.32
CA VAL A 80 5.93 -10.41 -7.74
C VAL A 80 5.93 -10.51 -6.21
N ASN A 81 4.76 -10.52 -5.57
CA ASN A 81 4.68 -10.72 -4.12
C ASN A 81 5.27 -12.07 -3.70
N PHE A 82 4.94 -13.15 -4.40
CA PHE A 82 5.43 -14.49 -4.08
C PHE A 82 6.95 -14.59 -4.25
N ALA A 83 7.50 -13.96 -5.27
CA ALA A 83 8.94 -13.86 -5.52
C ALA A 83 9.68 -13.03 -4.46
N ALA A 84 8.99 -12.13 -3.74
CA ALA A 84 9.60 -11.30 -2.70
C ALA A 84 9.90 -12.12 -1.44
N GLU A 85 11.13 -12.61 -1.35
CA GLU A 85 11.60 -13.46 -0.26
C GLU A 85 11.81 -12.74 1.05
N GLN A 86 12.26 -11.49 0.94
CA GLN A 86 12.46 -10.56 2.04
C GLN A 86 11.99 -9.18 1.60
N SER A 87 11.37 -8.46 2.53
CA SER A 87 10.91 -7.09 2.33
C SER A 87 11.09 -6.33 3.63
N PHE A 88 11.81 -5.21 3.56
CA PHE A 88 12.13 -4.40 4.72
C PHE A 88 12.04 -2.91 4.38
N LEU A 89 11.29 -2.17 5.18
CA LEU A 89 11.21 -0.71 5.08
C LEU A 89 12.11 -0.08 6.14
N ARG A 90 13.28 0.40 5.74
CA ARG A 90 14.25 1.07 6.61
C ARG A 90 13.91 2.55 6.75
N VAL A 91 13.91 3.05 7.97
CA VAL A 91 13.76 4.48 8.27
C VAL A 91 15.06 5.00 8.90
N ASP A 92 15.67 5.99 8.26
CA ASP A 92 16.81 6.73 8.80
C ASP A 92 16.39 8.19 9.06
N SER A 93 16.21 8.51 10.34
CA SER A 93 15.79 9.85 10.76
C SER A 93 16.88 10.91 10.61
N ALA A 94 18.15 10.52 10.70
CA ALA A 94 19.27 11.45 10.57
C ALA A 94 19.48 11.82 9.10
N ALA A 95 19.47 10.82 8.21
CA ALA A 95 19.54 11.02 6.76
C ALA A 95 18.23 11.54 6.15
N LYS A 96 17.11 11.46 6.89
CA LYS A 96 15.75 11.77 6.42
C LYS A 96 15.35 10.92 5.22
N THR A 97 15.68 9.64 5.25
CA THR A 97 15.38 8.70 4.18
C THR A 97 14.50 7.55 4.66
N VAL A 98 13.66 7.08 3.76
CA VAL A 98 12.93 5.82 3.89
C VAL A 98 13.33 4.95 2.70
N SER A 99 13.80 3.73 2.94
CA SER A 99 14.32 2.83 1.90
C SER A 99 13.59 1.50 1.96
N LEU A 100 13.01 1.11 0.83
CA LEU A 100 12.43 -0.23 0.66
C LEU A 100 13.50 -1.17 0.10
N GLU A 101 13.87 -2.17 0.90
CA GLU A 101 14.83 -3.22 0.56
C GLU A 101 14.07 -4.50 0.26
N LEU A 102 14.25 -5.04 -0.95
CA LEU A 102 13.58 -6.27 -1.41
C LEU A 102 14.63 -7.29 -1.84
N THR A 103 14.40 -8.56 -1.50
CA THR A 103 15.09 -9.71 -2.11
C THR A 103 14.08 -10.46 -2.96
N ILE A 104 14.32 -10.51 -4.27
CA ILE A 104 13.43 -11.12 -5.25
C ILE A 104 14.06 -12.42 -5.78
N ASP A 105 13.31 -13.51 -5.74
CA ASP A 105 13.66 -14.74 -6.46
C ASP A 105 13.42 -14.55 -7.96
N THR A 106 14.51 -14.34 -8.69
CA THR A 106 14.50 -14.10 -10.14
C THR A 106 14.13 -15.32 -10.98
N GLN A 107 14.02 -16.52 -10.38
CA GLN A 107 13.46 -17.69 -11.06
C GLN A 107 11.93 -17.62 -11.14
N ILE A 108 11.29 -16.88 -10.22
CA ILE A 108 9.84 -16.70 -10.15
C ILE A 108 9.40 -15.42 -10.88
N SER A 109 10.11 -14.30 -10.66
CA SER A 109 9.76 -13.01 -11.26
C SER A 109 11.00 -12.16 -11.56
N GLN A 110 11.02 -11.52 -12.71
CA GLN A 110 12.12 -10.62 -13.08
C GLN A 110 12.03 -9.30 -12.29
N VAL A 111 13.17 -8.71 -11.96
CA VAL A 111 13.23 -7.41 -11.25
C VAL A 111 12.46 -6.31 -12.00
N MET A 112 12.44 -6.36 -13.33
CA MET A 112 11.69 -5.40 -14.14
C MET A 112 10.16 -5.49 -13.94
N GLU A 113 9.62 -6.68 -13.68
CA GLU A 113 8.18 -6.85 -13.43
C GLU A 113 7.74 -6.15 -12.14
N TYR A 114 8.62 -6.11 -11.12
CA TYR A 114 8.38 -5.28 -9.94
C TYR A 114 8.23 -3.80 -10.33
N PHE A 115 9.15 -3.27 -11.14
CA PHE A 115 9.09 -1.88 -11.56
C PHE A 115 7.87 -1.58 -12.44
N GLU A 116 7.44 -2.49 -13.30
CA GLU A 116 6.25 -2.31 -14.14
C GLU A 116 4.97 -2.09 -13.31
N ILE A 117 4.86 -2.76 -12.16
CA ILE A 117 3.61 -2.80 -11.39
C ILE A 117 3.66 -1.85 -10.19
N PHE A 118 4.82 -1.72 -9.55
CA PHE A 118 4.95 -0.97 -8.29
C PHE A 118 5.56 0.41 -8.49
N LEU A 119 6.23 0.73 -9.59
CA LEU A 119 6.87 2.05 -9.73
C LEU A 119 5.85 3.20 -9.71
N GLY A 120 4.71 3.04 -10.40
CA GLY A 120 3.61 4.02 -10.34
C GLY A 120 3.08 4.17 -8.91
N ARG A 121 2.93 3.05 -8.20
CA ARG A 121 2.44 2.98 -6.82
C ARG A 121 3.35 3.70 -5.84
N MET A 122 4.66 3.55 -6.03
CA MET A 122 5.68 4.17 -5.20
C MET A 122 5.85 5.68 -5.47
N GLN A 123 5.23 6.25 -6.51
CA GLN A 123 5.29 7.70 -6.73
C GLN A 123 4.66 8.48 -5.57
N LEU A 124 3.62 7.94 -4.94
CA LEU A 124 2.95 8.54 -3.80
C LEU A 124 3.83 8.57 -2.53
N CYS A 125 4.94 7.84 -2.51
CA CYS A 125 5.89 7.77 -1.39
C CYS A 125 7.08 8.73 -1.54
N ARG A 126 7.08 9.61 -2.56
CA ARG A 126 8.13 10.59 -2.79
C ARG A 126 7.94 11.89 -2.00
#